data_AF-A0A6B1AIP0-F1
#
_entry.id   AF-A0A6B1AIP0-F1
#
_cell.length_a   1.000
_cell.length_b   1.000
_cell.length_c   1.000
_cell.angle_alpha   90.00
_cell.angle_beta   90.00
_cell.angle_gamma   90.00
#
_symmetry.space_group_name_H-M   'P 1'
#
loop_
_entity.id
_entity.type
_entity.pdbx_description
1 polymer ?
#
loop_
_entity_poly.entity_id
_entity_poly.type
_entity_poly.pdbx_seq_one_letter_code
_entity_poly.pdbx_strand_id
1 'polypeptide(L)'
;MGGGAPPPPLRPPPPLDLDILLYASEVVATPRLTIPHASLPERAFVLVPLAEIAGGWEHPGLGRSIGDLAADIDPTGVRVTNLPFMGVHER
;
A
#
# COMPACT_ATOMS: atom_id res chain seq x y z
N MET A 1 17.08 37.50 21.37
CA MET A 1 16.93 36.06 21.64
C MET A 1 15.54 35.65 21.15
N GLY A 2 15.45 35.15 19.92
CA GLY A 2 14.16 34.74 19.34
C GLY A 2 13.79 33.35 19.85
N GLY A 3 12.90 33.28 20.83
CA GLY A 3 12.29 32.02 21.25
C GLY A 3 11.36 31.53 20.14
N GLY A 4 11.85 30.61 19.31
CA GLY A 4 10.97 29.87 18.39
C GLY A 4 9.95 29.09 19.21
N ALA A 5 8.69 29.13 18.80
CA ALA A 5 7.65 28.31 19.40
C ALA A 5 8.11 26.84 19.38
N PRO A 6 7.83 26.06 20.45
CA PRO A 6 8.15 24.63 20.45
C PRO A 6 7.47 23.95 19.25
N PRO A 7 8.09 22.90 18.69
CA PRO A 7 7.46 22.15 17.60
C PRO A 7 6.08 21.65 18.05
N PRO A 8 5.10 21.56 17.14
CA PRO A 8 3.81 20.99 17.47
C PRO A 8 3.98 19.55 17.97
N PRO A 9 3.10 19.07 18.86
CA PRO A 9 3.14 17.70 19.34
C PRO A 9 3.01 16.72 18.16
N LEU A 10 3.72 15.59 18.25
CA LEU A 10 3.59 14.50 17.30
C LEU A 10 2.15 13.99 17.28
N ARG A 11 1.57 13.85 16.08
CA ARG A 11 0.25 13.24 15.92
C ARG A 11 0.42 11.71 16.03
N PRO A 12 -0.39 11.01 16.85
CA PRO A 12 -0.37 9.56 16.86
C PRO A 12 -0.86 9.01 15.51
N PRO A 13 -0.39 7.82 15.08
CA PRO A 13 -0.90 7.19 13.87
C PRO A 13 -2.40 6.91 14.00
N PRO A 14 -3.17 6.99 12.90
CA PRO A 14 -4.58 6.63 12.94
C PRO A 14 -4.74 5.14 13.27
N PRO A 15 -5.87 4.73 13.87
CA PRO A 15 -6.12 3.32 14.18
C PRO A 15 -6.21 2.45 12.92
N LEU A 16 -6.51 3.05 11.78
CA LEU A 16 -6.59 2.40 10.47
C LEU A 16 -6.15 3.40 9.39
N ASP A 17 -5.41 2.91 8.41
CA ASP A 17 -5.03 3.63 7.21
C ASP A 17 -5.51 2.86 5.96
N LEU A 18 -5.96 3.57 4.93
CA LEU A 18 -6.52 3.00 3.71
C LEU A 18 -5.98 3.73 2.50
N ASP A 19 -5.20 3.01 1.68
CA ASP A 19 -4.65 3.50 0.43
C ASP A 19 -5.34 2.86 -0.78
N ILE A 20 -5.60 3.65 -1.82
CA ILE A 20 -5.98 3.13 -3.14
C ILE A 20 -4.69 2.83 -3.92
N LEU A 21 -4.43 1.55 -4.16
CA LEU A 21 -3.22 1.08 -4.83
C LEU A 21 -3.33 1.14 -6.37
N LEU A 22 -4.42 0.61 -6.90
CA LEU A 22 -4.71 0.44 -8.31
C LEU A 22 -6.21 0.68 -8.54
N TYR A 23 -6.59 1.14 -9.73
CA TYR A 23 -7.99 1.27 -10.12
C TYR A 23 -8.15 0.91 -11.59
N ALA A 24 -8.67 -0.28 -11.86
CA ALA A 24 -8.74 -0.85 -13.21
C ALA A 24 -7.37 -0.70 -13.92
N SER A 25 -7.37 -0.16 -15.15
CA SER A 25 -6.17 0.18 -15.91
C SER A 25 -5.93 1.69 -15.97
N GLU A 26 -6.55 2.46 -15.06
CA GLU A 26 -6.52 3.92 -15.08
C GLU A 26 -5.22 4.48 -14.49
N VAL A 27 -4.79 5.61 -15.04
CA VAL A 27 -3.74 6.45 -14.48
C VAL A 27 -4.36 7.78 -14.07
N VAL A 28 -4.36 8.06 -12.77
CA VAL A 28 -4.95 9.27 -12.19
C VAL A 28 -3.83 10.12 -11.59
N ALA A 29 -3.72 11.36 -12.04
CA ALA A 29 -2.75 12.32 -11.51
C ALA A 29 -3.47 13.62 -11.14
N THR A 30 -3.87 13.73 -9.87
CA THR A 30 -4.52 14.94 -9.33
C THR A 30 -3.80 15.39 -8.06
N PRO A 31 -4.00 16.64 -7.60
CA PRO A 31 -3.42 17.09 -6.33
C PRO A 31 -3.84 16.28 -5.09
N ARG A 32 -4.90 15.47 -5.18
CA ARG A 32 -5.47 14.70 -4.06
C ARG A 32 -5.34 13.19 -4.21
N LEU A 33 -5.03 12.68 -5.39
CA LEU A 33 -5.05 11.25 -5.71
C LEU A 33 -4.06 10.96 -6.83
N THR A 34 -3.21 9.96 -6.57
CA THR A 34 -2.29 9.39 -7.55
C THR A 34 -2.58 7.90 -7.68
N ILE A 35 -2.91 7.44 -8.90
CA ILE A 35 -3.11 6.03 -9.23
C ILE A 35 -2.29 5.71 -10.47
N PRO A 36 -1.52 4.60 -10.50
CA PRO A 36 -1.21 3.72 -9.37
C PRO A 36 -0.55 4.46 -8.20
N HIS A 37 -0.68 3.93 -6.99
CA HIS A 37 -0.03 4.53 -5.81
C HIS A 37 1.48 4.62 -6.04
N ALA A 38 2.07 5.81 -5.90
CA ALA A 38 3.44 6.08 -6.34
C ALA A 38 4.49 5.16 -5.68
N SER A 39 4.36 4.86 -4.38
CA SER A 39 5.30 3.98 -3.67
C SER A 39 4.94 2.49 -3.74
N LEU A 40 3.96 2.09 -4.56
CA LEU A 40 3.57 0.67 -4.70
C LEU A 40 4.78 -0.22 -5.06
N PRO A 41 5.64 0.13 -6.04
CA PRO A 41 6.73 -0.76 -6.47
C PRO A 41 7.84 -0.97 -5.43
N GLU A 42 7.86 -0.16 -4.35
CA GLU A 42 8.95 -0.11 -3.37
C GLU A 42 8.56 -0.75 -2.03
N ARG A 43 7.31 -1.22 -1.88
CA ARG A 43 6.76 -1.66 -0.59
C ARG A 43 6.48 -3.16 -0.59
N ALA A 44 7.37 -3.94 0.01
CA ALA A 44 7.22 -5.39 0.12
C ALA A 44 5.92 -5.79 0.84
N PHE A 45 5.55 -5.09 1.93
CA PHE A 45 4.32 -5.37 2.67
C PHE A 45 3.03 -5.08 1.89
N VAL A 46 3.14 -4.37 0.75
CA VAL A 46 2.04 -4.16 -0.20
C VAL A 46 2.10 -5.21 -1.31
N LEU A 47 3.27 -5.34 -1.96
CA LEU A 47 3.47 -6.19 -3.13
C LEU A 47 3.28 -7.68 -2.81
N VAL A 48 3.82 -8.17 -1.69
CA VAL A 48 3.76 -9.59 -1.32
C VAL A 48 2.31 -10.07 -1.14
N PRO A 49 1.47 -9.48 -0.27
CA PRO A 49 0.08 -9.90 -0.16
C PRO A 49 -0.74 -9.58 -1.41
N LEU A 50 -0.44 -8.49 -2.14
CA LEU A 50 -1.15 -8.18 -3.38
C LEU A 50 -0.88 -9.22 -4.47
N ALA A 51 0.34 -9.76 -4.56
CA ALA A 51 0.71 -10.80 -5.52
C ALA A 51 -0.04 -12.11 -5.26
N GLU A 52 -0.36 -12.44 -4.00
CA GLU A 52 -1.15 -13.63 -3.68
C GLU A 52 -2.58 -13.56 -4.22
N ILE A 53 -3.19 -12.36 -4.22
CA ILE A 53 -4.58 -12.17 -4.65
C ILE A 53 -4.72 -11.72 -6.10
N ALA A 54 -3.70 -11.04 -6.65
CA ALA A 54 -3.77 -10.35 -7.93
C ALA A 54 -2.41 -10.31 -8.67
N GLY A 55 -1.59 -11.35 -8.56
CA GLY A 55 -0.23 -11.39 -9.16
C GLY A 55 -0.20 -11.16 -10.67
N GLY A 56 -1.23 -11.58 -11.41
CA GLY A 56 -1.32 -11.35 -12.86
C GLY A 56 -1.76 -9.95 -13.28
N TRP A 57 -2.10 -9.07 -12.34
CA TRP A 57 -2.54 -7.71 -12.66
C TRP A 57 -1.38 -6.87 -13.19
N GLU A 58 -1.55 -6.22 -14.33
CA GLU A 58 -0.52 -5.37 -14.93
C GLU A 58 -0.56 -3.95 -14.34
N HIS A 59 0.60 -3.46 -13.89
CA HIS A 59 0.74 -2.09 -13.41
C HIS A 59 0.70 -1.10 -14.59
N PRO A 60 -0.32 -0.22 -14.72
CA PRO A 60 -0.55 0.57 -15.93
C PRO A 60 0.53 1.62 -16.23
N GLY A 61 1.40 1.94 -15.26
CA GLY A 61 2.55 2.82 -15.46
C GLY A 61 3.90 2.11 -15.71
N LEU A 62 3.99 0.81 -15.45
CA LEU A 62 5.27 0.06 -15.51
C LEU A 62 5.26 -1.06 -16.56
N GLY A 63 4.08 -1.52 -16.99
CA GLY A 63 3.96 -2.63 -17.94
C GLY A 63 4.49 -3.96 -17.38
N ARG A 64 4.52 -4.08 -16.05
CA ARG A 64 4.95 -5.29 -15.32
C ARG A 64 3.80 -5.82 -14.50
N SER A 65 3.73 -7.15 -14.34
CA SER A 65 2.73 -7.74 -13.45
C SER A 65 3.09 -7.48 -11.99
N ILE A 66 2.10 -7.48 -11.10
CA ILE A 66 2.35 -7.40 -9.65
C ILE A 66 3.23 -8.56 -9.18
N GLY A 67 3.08 -9.76 -9.75
CA GLY A 67 3.94 -10.90 -9.47
C GLY A 67 5.40 -10.63 -9.80
N ASP A 68 5.68 -10.01 -10.95
CA ASP A 68 7.05 -9.62 -11.32
C ASP A 68 7.63 -8.58 -10.37
N LEU A 69 6.84 -7.59 -9.96
CA LEU A 69 7.28 -6.56 -9.00
C LEU A 69 7.54 -7.16 -7.62
N ALA A 70 6.69 -8.10 -7.18
CA ALA A 70 6.86 -8.79 -5.90
C ALA A 70 8.07 -9.74 -5.89
N ALA A 71 8.44 -10.33 -7.03
CA ALA A 71 9.61 -11.19 -7.15
C ALA A 71 10.94 -10.40 -7.06
N ASP A 72 10.93 -9.11 -7.41
CA ASP A 72 12.11 -8.25 -7.46
C ASP A 72 12.44 -7.54 -6.14
N ILE A 73 11.53 -7.57 -5.17
CA ILE A 73 11.69 -6.85 -3.90
C ILE A 73 12.07 -7.80 -2.76
N ASP A 74 12.92 -7.34 -1.84
CA ASP A 74 13.26 -8.11 -0.64
C ASP A 74 12.03 -8.26 0.28
N PRO A 75 11.54 -9.50 0.52
CA PRO A 75 10.38 -9.73 1.36
C PRO A 75 10.72 -9.78 2.86
N THR A 76 11.96 -9.52 3.26
CA THR A 76 12.41 -9.59 4.64
C THR A 76 11.52 -8.78 5.57
N GLY A 77 11.00 -9.43 6.61
CA GLY A 77 10.09 -8.81 7.59
C GLY A 77 8.61 -8.84 7.20
N VAL A 78 8.27 -9.30 5.99
CA VAL A 78 6.88 -9.52 5.57
C VAL A 78 6.51 -10.98 5.82
N ARG A 79 5.39 -11.19 6.52
CA ARG A 79 4.79 -12.52 6.69
C ARG A 79 3.31 -12.42 6.35
N VAL A 80 2.92 -13.09 5.28
CA VAL A 80 1.51 -13.32 5.00
C VAL A 80 0.97 -14.34 6.00
N THR A 81 -0.14 -14.01 6.64
CA THR A 81 -0.86 -14.90 7.54
C THR A 81 -2.27 -15.12 7.01
N ASN A 82 -2.64 -16.38 6.82
CA ASN A 82 -4.02 -16.74 6.51
C ASN A 82 -4.80 -16.75 7.82
N LEU A 83 -5.32 -15.59 8.21
CA LEU A 83 -6.24 -15.50 9.33
C LEU A 83 -7.54 -16.23 8.95
N PRO A 84 -8.00 -17.21 9.74
CA PRO A 84 -9.31 -17.77 9.52
C PRO A 84 -10.34 -16.65 9.67
N PHE A 85 -11.27 -16.55 8.71
CA PHE A 85 -12.40 -15.65 8.83
C PHE A 85 -13.28 -16.12 10.00
N MET A 86 -13.00 -15.58 11.18
CA MET A 86 -13.87 -15.66 12.35
C MET A 86 -15.01 -14.70 12.03
N GLY A 87 -16.13 -15.23 11.53
CA GLY A 87 -17.25 -14.43 11.06
C GLY A 87 -17.61 -13.27 11.99
N VAL A 88 -18.01 -12.15 11.40
CA VAL A 88 -18.63 -11.07 12.16
C VAL A 88 -19.85 -11.63 12.90
N HIS A 89 -19.89 -11.48 14.22
CA HIS A 89 -21.09 -11.78 14.99
C HIS A 89 -22.25 -10.99 14.38
N GLU A 90 -23.17 -11.69 13.73
CA GLU A 90 -24.45 -11.15 13.32
C GLU A 90 -25.15 -10.62 14.57
N ARG A 91 -25.50 -9.33 14.55
CA ARG A 91 -26.58 -8.80 15.38
C ARG A 91 -27.67 -8.28 14.47
#